data_AF-A0A8H7KMS0-F1
#
_entry.id   AF-A0A8H7KMS0-F1
#
_cell.length_a   1.000
_cell.length_b   1.000
_cell.length_c   1.000
_cell.angle_alpha   90.00
_cell.angle_beta   90.00
_cell.angle_gamma   90.00
#
_symmetry.space_group_name_H-M   'P 1'
#
loop_
_entity.id
_entity.type
_entity.pdbx_description
1 polymer ?
#
loop_
_entity_poly.entity_id
_entity_poly.type
_entity_poly.pdbx_seq_one_letter_code
_entity_poly.pdbx_strand_id
1 'polypeptide(L)'
;MDDSLPSDHGSESDRSTEEDSDFFDTRGAAEAQFETIGRKVFEEVWREFYGWEYNACLSLLDEVKVDGLPEPNNLNNLHTILDQTACPLDIRISSDDDGHIAEFYNSNGSCIAIPVLTEEVSPRKFDPYPAYESCTPTSKNLALRPDVLTENIFLPFIPYADEPNFDAVAYANDCAEFAWQSDMIDPDVEVIHLEIARRLFFRHRLSFEQIDKLEIIGELRASSASGLLWDTQQRMGPRKKSTLL
;
A
#
# COMPACT_ATOMS: atom_id res chain seq x y z
N MET A 1 -17.15 90.63 -35.53
CA MET A 1 -16.36 91.36 -34.53
C MET A 1 -15.87 90.31 -33.57
N ASP A 2 -14.56 90.32 -33.35
CA ASP A 2 -13.75 89.34 -32.65
C ASP A 2 -14.39 88.78 -31.38
N ASP A 3 -14.17 87.49 -31.13
CA ASP A 3 -13.60 87.11 -29.84
C ASP A 3 -12.75 85.85 -29.98
N SER A 4 -11.47 86.06 -29.72
CA SER A 4 -10.42 85.04 -29.63
C SER A 4 -10.45 84.43 -28.25
N LEU A 5 -10.32 83.10 -28.14
CA LEU A 5 -9.98 82.45 -26.88
C LEU A 5 -8.85 81.43 -27.07
N PRO A 6 -8.02 81.21 -26.03
CA PRO A 6 -6.62 80.88 -26.17
C PRO A 6 -6.32 79.40 -25.97
N SER A 7 -5.14 79.03 -26.47
CA SER A 7 -4.45 77.76 -26.26
C SER A 7 -4.18 77.47 -24.78
N ASP A 8 -4.48 76.25 -24.35
CA ASP A 8 -3.92 75.68 -23.13
C ASP A 8 -3.14 74.41 -23.47
N HIS A 9 -1.81 74.53 -23.40
CA HIS A 9 -0.87 73.43 -23.53
C HIS A 9 -0.65 72.81 -22.15
N GLY A 10 -1.53 71.87 -21.79
CA GLY A 10 -1.31 70.97 -20.66
C GLY A 10 -0.23 69.95 -21.01
N SER A 11 1.01 70.23 -20.62
CA SER A 11 2.12 69.27 -20.59
C SER A 11 1.86 68.26 -19.47
N GLU A 12 1.27 67.11 -19.79
CA GLU A 12 1.22 65.96 -18.89
C GLU A 12 2.65 65.47 -18.63
N SER A 13 3.07 65.66 -17.38
CA SER A 13 4.31 65.18 -16.79
C SER A 13 4.28 63.65 -16.74
N ASP A 14 4.95 63.03 -17.69
CA ASP A 14 5.35 61.63 -17.72
C ASP A 14 6.23 61.32 -16.49
N ARG A 15 5.65 60.70 -15.46
CA ARG A 15 6.36 60.38 -14.21
C ARG A 15 5.77 59.18 -13.51
N SER A 16 5.82 58.02 -14.15
CA SER A 16 5.50 56.74 -13.50
C SER A 16 5.94 55.57 -14.37
N THR A 17 7.17 55.04 -14.18
CA THR A 17 7.56 53.66 -14.58
C THR A 17 8.98 53.22 -14.15
N GLU A 18 9.50 53.61 -12.99
CA GLU A 18 10.82 53.09 -12.53
C GLU A 18 10.84 52.43 -11.15
N GLU A 19 9.74 52.43 -10.39
CA GLU A 19 9.74 51.86 -9.01
C GLU A 19 9.11 50.45 -8.91
N ASP A 20 8.54 49.89 -9.98
CA ASP A 20 7.88 48.58 -9.96
C ASP A 20 8.76 47.40 -10.43
N SER A 21 9.98 47.64 -10.94
CA SER A 21 10.83 46.54 -11.46
C SER A 21 11.58 45.77 -10.36
N ASP A 22 11.95 46.41 -9.26
CA ASP A 22 12.75 45.78 -8.18
C ASP A 22 11.93 44.82 -7.30
N PHE A 23 10.61 44.99 -7.26
CA PHE A 23 9.73 44.15 -6.43
C PHE A 23 9.45 42.77 -7.04
N PHE A 24 9.46 42.66 -8.37
CA PHE A 24 9.22 41.38 -9.05
C PHE A 24 10.44 40.46 -9.03
N ASP A 25 11.66 41.01 -9.03
CA ASP A 25 12.90 40.23 -9.12
C ASP A 25 13.23 39.48 -7.81
N THR A 26 12.90 40.07 -6.66
CA THR A 26 13.13 39.45 -5.34
C THR A 26 12.22 38.26 -5.05
N ARG A 27 11.02 38.24 -5.65
CA ARG A 27 10.04 37.17 -5.44
C ARG A 27 10.42 35.88 -6.19
N GLY A 28 10.92 36.01 -7.42
CA GLY A 28 11.41 34.87 -8.20
C GLY A 28 12.64 34.19 -7.56
N ALA A 29 13.53 34.98 -6.96
CA ALA A 29 14.71 34.44 -6.27
C ALA A 29 14.34 33.61 -5.03
N ALA A 30 13.34 34.03 -4.25
CA ALA A 30 12.86 33.31 -3.08
C ALA A 30 12.16 31.99 -3.45
N GLU A 31 11.36 31.99 -4.52
CA GLU A 31 10.68 30.78 -5.01
C GLU A 31 11.68 29.74 -5.54
N ALA A 32 12.69 30.17 -6.30
CA ALA A 32 13.78 29.30 -6.75
C ALA A 32 14.58 28.69 -5.58
N GLN A 33 14.75 29.44 -4.49
CA GLN A 33 15.39 28.94 -3.27
C GLN A 33 14.56 27.82 -2.61
N PHE A 34 13.23 27.97 -2.55
CA PHE A 34 12.36 26.94 -1.98
C PHE A 34 12.33 25.67 -2.82
N GLU A 35 12.31 25.78 -4.15
CA GLU A 35 12.39 24.62 -5.04
C GLU A 35 13.70 23.83 -4.83
N THR A 36 14.81 24.56 -4.74
CA THR A 36 16.13 23.97 -4.50
C THR A 36 16.18 23.22 -3.16
N ILE A 37 15.60 23.81 -2.10
CA ILE A 37 15.49 23.16 -0.79
C ILE A 37 14.61 21.91 -0.87
N GLY A 38 13.45 22.00 -1.52
CA GLY A 38 12.51 20.90 -1.71
C GLY A 38 13.17 19.70 -2.36
N ARG A 39 13.82 19.91 -3.51
CA ARG A 39 14.51 18.87 -4.28
C ARG A 39 15.63 18.21 -3.46
N LYS A 40 16.43 19.01 -2.76
CA LYS A 40 17.50 18.51 -1.90
C LYS A 40 16.96 17.61 -0.78
N VAL A 41 15.89 18.03 -0.11
CA VAL A 41 15.26 17.24 0.96
C VAL A 41 14.67 15.94 0.39
N PHE A 42 14.04 15.99 -0.78
CA PHE A 42 13.55 14.79 -1.48
C PHE A 42 14.68 13.79 -1.74
N GLU A 43 15.78 14.22 -2.36
CA GLU A 43 16.92 13.35 -2.67
C GLU A 43 17.56 12.75 -1.41
N GLU A 44 17.67 13.53 -0.33
CA GLU A 44 18.17 13.05 0.95
C GLU A 44 17.29 11.96 1.54
N VAL A 45 15.97 12.20 1.61
CA VAL A 45 15.01 11.22 2.15
C VAL A 45 14.98 9.97 1.29
N TRP A 46 14.93 10.10 -0.04
CA TRP A 46 14.92 8.97 -0.97
C TRP A 46 16.14 8.07 -0.79
N ARG A 47 17.34 8.67 -0.74
CA ARG A 47 18.59 7.94 -0.56
C ARG A 47 18.68 7.28 0.82
N GLU A 48 18.22 7.95 1.87
CA GLU A 48 18.18 7.37 3.22
C GLU A 48 17.18 6.20 3.28
N PHE A 49 15.99 6.36 2.68
CA PHE A 49 14.94 5.35 2.69
C PHE A 49 15.37 4.08 1.94
N TYR A 50 15.93 4.19 0.73
CA TYR A 50 16.38 3.03 -0.05
C TYR A 50 17.84 2.61 0.23
N GLY A 51 18.51 3.25 1.20
CA GLY A 51 19.90 2.96 1.53
C GLY A 51 20.15 1.52 2.04
N TRP A 52 19.11 0.85 2.54
CA TRP A 52 19.19 -0.54 2.99
C TRP A 52 18.99 -1.57 1.87
N GLU A 53 18.30 -1.21 0.79
CA GLU A 53 17.80 -2.13 -0.23
C GLU A 53 18.94 -2.94 -0.87
N TYR A 54 20.01 -2.26 -1.28
CA TYR A 54 21.16 -2.90 -1.93
C TYR A 54 21.76 -4.04 -1.09
N ASN A 55 22.01 -3.80 0.20
CA ASN A 55 22.62 -4.79 1.07
C ASN A 55 21.65 -5.95 1.38
N ALA A 56 20.35 -5.65 1.51
CA ALA A 56 19.33 -6.67 1.73
C ALA A 56 19.20 -7.58 0.49
N CYS A 57 19.16 -7.00 -0.71
CA CYS A 57 19.14 -7.78 -1.95
C CYS A 57 20.39 -8.65 -2.11
N LEU A 58 21.58 -8.15 -1.78
CA LEU A 58 22.81 -8.96 -1.79
C LEU A 58 22.74 -10.11 -0.79
N SER A 59 22.27 -9.85 0.44
CA SER A 59 22.14 -10.88 1.47
C SER A 59 21.17 -11.99 1.03
N LEU A 60 20.04 -11.60 0.42
CA LEU A 60 19.07 -12.55 -0.13
C LEU A 60 19.65 -13.37 -1.29
N LEU A 61 20.42 -12.73 -2.18
CA LEU A 61 21.10 -13.45 -3.27
C LEU A 61 22.15 -14.43 -2.75
N ASP A 62 22.84 -14.09 -1.66
CA ASP A 62 23.79 -15.00 -1.01
C ASP A 62 23.07 -16.16 -0.29
N GLU A 63 21.90 -15.94 0.32
CA GLU A 63 21.06 -17.02 0.87
C GLU A 63 20.53 -17.97 -0.22
N VAL A 64 20.21 -17.43 -1.40
CA VAL A 64 19.72 -18.22 -2.54
C VAL A 64 20.83 -18.98 -3.25
N LYS A 65 22.11 -18.61 -3.05
CA LYS A 65 23.23 -19.44 -3.52
C LYS A 65 23.20 -20.76 -2.75
N VAL A 66 22.65 -21.77 -3.39
CA VAL A 66 22.72 -23.16 -2.93
C VAL A 66 24.19 -23.53 -2.82
N ASP A 67 24.69 -23.62 -1.58
CA ASP A 67 26.00 -24.19 -1.30
C ASP A 67 26.03 -25.63 -1.82
N GLY A 68 26.67 -25.81 -2.98
CA GLY A 68 26.86 -27.12 -3.60
C GLY A 68 25.82 -27.52 -4.63
N LEU A 69 25.59 -26.69 -5.67
CA LEU A 69 25.08 -27.25 -6.93
C LEU A 69 26.04 -28.36 -7.39
N PRO A 70 25.59 -29.63 -7.52
CA PRO A 70 26.36 -30.63 -8.24
C PRO A 70 26.57 -30.13 -9.67
N GLU A 71 27.74 -30.42 -10.24
CA GLU A 71 28.12 -29.99 -11.59
C GLU A 71 26.98 -30.13 -12.62
N PRO A 72 26.87 -29.20 -13.60
CA PRO A 72 25.73 -29.06 -14.51
C PRO A 72 25.55 -30.19 -15.55
N ASN A 73 26.02 -31.40 -15.26
CA ASN A 73 26.07 -32.51 -16.21
C ASN A 73 24.87 -33.49 -16.15
N ASN A 74 23.78 -33.18 -15.45
CA ASN A 74 22.64 -34.11 -15.43
C ASN A 74 21.23 -33.46 -15.36
N LEU A 75 20.99 -32.46 -16.21
CA LEU A 75 19.63 -31.99 -16.52
C LEU A 75 18.71 -33.10 -17.08
N ASN A 76 19.28 -34.22 -17.52
CA ASN A 76 18.53 -35.40 -17.97
C ASN A 76 17.76 -36.11 -16.83
N ASN A 77 18.09 -35.83 -15.56
CA ASN A 77 17.41 -36.41 -14.41
C ASN A 77 16.37 -35.47 -13.78
N LEU A 78 16.09 -34.32 -14.38
CA LEU A 78 15.10 -33.37 -13.85
C LEU A 78 13.68 -33.97 -13.89
N HIS A 79 13.39 -34.81 -14.88
CA HIS A 79 12.20 -35.66 -14.89
C HIS A 79 12.20 -36.68 -13.74
N THR A 80 13.34 -37.26 -13.38
CA THR A 80 13.45 -38.22 -12.28
C THR A 80 13.25 -37.57 -10.91
N ILE A 81 13.64 -36.30 -10.74
CA ILE A 81 13.43 -35.54 -9.50
C ILE A 81 11.98 -35.07 -9.38
N LEU A 82 11.36 -34.61 -10.48
CA LEU A 82 9.93 -34.27 -10.49
C LEU A 82 9.05 -35.52 -10.28
N ASP A 83 9.42 -36.66 -10.86
CA ASP A 83 8.75 -37.94 -10.62
C ASP A 83 9.00 -38.48 -9.19
N GLN A 84 10.09 -38.09 -8.53
CA GLN A 84 10.34 -38.40 -7.11
C GLN A 84 9.52 -37.56 -6.13
N THR A 85 9.00 -36.40 -6.55
CA THR A 85 8.03 -35.63 -5.72
C THR A 85 6.61 -36.21 -5.76
N ALA A 86 6.39 -37.23 -6.59
CA ALA A 86 5.26 -38.15 -6.47
C ALA A 86 5.64 -39.39 -5.67
N CYS A 87 6.44 -39.26 -4.60
CA CYS A 87 6.13 -40.12 -3.45
C CYS A 87 4.78 -39.62 -2.94
N PRO A 88 3.71 -40.42 -2.99
CA PRO A 88 2.63 -40.19 -2.04
C PRO A 88 3.37 -40.09 -0.71
N LEU A 89 3.16 -39.02 0.05
CA LEU A 89 3.39 -39.10 1.47
C LEU A 89 2.52 -40.29 1.89
N ASP A 90 3.10 -41.48 1.94
CA ASP A 90 2.52 -42.68 2.52
C ASP A 90 2.57 -42.36 4.01
N ILE A 91 1.72 -41.42 4.41
CA ILE A 91 1.16 -41.35 5.74
C ILE A 91 0.48 -42.70 5.84
N ARG A 92 1.26 -43.71 6.19
CA ARG A 92 0.76 -44.93 6.75
C ARG A 92 0.08 -44.48 8.03
N ILE A 93 -1.19 -44.14 7.90
CA ILE A 93 -2.12 -44.27 8.98
C ILE A 93 -2.05 -45.77 9.27
N SER A 94 -1.20 -46.16 10.21
CA SER A 94 -1.18 -47.52 10.72
C SER A 94 -2.54 -47.71 11.37
N SER A 95 -3.45 -48.27 10.58
CA SER A 95 -4.70 -48.84 11.04
C SER A 95 -4.35 -50.12 11.79
N ASP A 96 -3.68 -49.98 12.92
CA ASP A 96 -3.54 -51.01 13.95
C ASP A 96 -3.32 -50.28 15.28
N ASP A 97 -4.40 -50.23 16.05
CA ASP A 97 -4.57 -49.98 17.48
C ASP A 97 -3.28 -49.91 18.34
N ASP A 98 -2.56 -48.78 18.30
CA ASP A 98 -1.44 -48.47 19.20
C ASP A 98 -1.63 -47.07 19.78
N GLY A 99 -1.78 -46.98 21.10
CA GLY A 99 -2.12 -45.75 21.83
C GLY A 99 -1.23 -44.57 21.46
N HIS A 100 -1.84 -43.40 21.28
CA HIS A 100 -1.12 -42.16 20.94
C HIS A 100 -0.09 -41.83 22.03
N ILE A 101 1.15 -41.54 21.65
CA ILE A 101 2.22 -41.15 22.60
C ILE A 101 2.53 -39.66 22.40
N ALA A 102 2.48 -38.89 23.49
CA ALA A 102 2.96 -37.51 23.52
C ALA A 102 4.41 -37.49 24.02
N GLU A 103 5.31 -36.91 23.24
CA GLU A 103 6.72 -36.75 23.58
C GLU A 103 7.03 -35.31 23.99
N PHE A 104 7.65 -35.14 25.16
CA PHE A 104 8.08 -33.85 25.69
C PHE A 104 9.60 -33.78 25.73
N TYR A 105 10.17 -32.84 24.98
CA TYR A 105 11.61 -32.63 24.90
C TYR A 105 12.04 -31.49 25.85
N ASN A 106 12.92 -31.80 26.79
CA ASN A 106 13.51 -30.83 27.70
C ASN A 106 14.74 -30.15 27.07
N SER A 107 15.08 -28.95 27.54
CA SER A 107 16.23 -28.17 27.06
C SER A 107 17.60 -28.83 27.28
N ASN A 108 17.66 -29.87 28.12
CA ASN A 108 18.86 -30.69 28.34
C ASN A 108 18.96 -31.89 27.37
N GLY A 109 18.05 -32.01 26.39
CA GLY A 109 18.02 -33.10 25.42
C GLY A 109 17.31 -34.38 25.91
N SER A 110 16.76 -34.39 27.12
CA SER A 110 15.95 -35.53 27.60
C SER A 110 14.54 -35.51 27.01
N CYS A 111 13.98 -36.70 26.74
CA CYS A 111 12.62 -36.87 26.24
C CYS A 111 11.77 -37.66 27.25
N ILE A 112 10.54 -37.21 27.50
CA ILE A 112 9.53 -37.92 28.30
C ILE A 112 8.39 -38.29 27.36
N ALA A 113 8.13 -39.58 27.20
CA ALA A 113 7.00 -40.12 26.45
C ALA A 113 5.85 -40.47 27.41
N ILE A 114 4.65 -39.94 27.16
CA ILE A 114 3.44 -40.19 27.96
C ILE A 114 2.37 -40.80 27.05
N PRO A 115 1.77 -41.95 27.40
CA PRO A 115 0.64 -42.49 26.67
C PRO A 115 -0.59 -41.57 26.86
N VAL A 116 -1.17 -41.13 25.75
CA VAL A 116 -2.39 -40.36 25.69
C VAL A 116 -3.55 -41.34 25.56
N LEU A 117 -4.33 -41.47 26.63
CA LEU A 117 -5.58 -42.22 26.59
C LEU A 117 -6.57 -41.46 25.73
N THR A 118 -6.88 -41.98 24.55
CA THR A 118 -7.91 -41.44 23.68
C THR A 118 -9.21 -42.21 23.85
N GLU A 119 -10.28 -41.49 24.12
CA GLU A 119 -11.63 -42.04 24.04
C GLU A 119 -12.18 -41.71 22.65
N GLU A 120 -12.46 -42.74 21.85
CA GLU A 120 -13.12 -42.56 20.56
C GLU A 120 -14.61 -42.28 20.80
N VAL A 121 -14.95 -40.99 20.86
CA VAL A 121 -16.34 -40.58 20.79
C VAL A 121 -16.75 -40.62 19.32
N SER A 122 -17.39 -41.71 18.90
CA SER A 122 -18.02 -41.76 17.58
C SER A 122 -19.15 -40.72 17.54
N PRO A 123 -19.00 -39.61 16.79
CA PRO A 123 -20.07 -38.63 16.71
C PRO A 123 -21.28 -39.31 16.07
N ARG A 124 -22.48 -38.94 16.53
CA ARG A 124 -23.70 -39.29 15.78
C ARG A 124 -23.52 -38.80 14.35
N LYS A 125 -23.89 -39.62 13.36
CA LYS A 125 -23.92 -39.17 11.96
C LYS A 125 -24.88 -38.00 11.87
N PHE A 126 -24.34 -36.80 11.67
CA PHE A 126 -25.13 -35.61 11.37
C PHE A 126 -25.22 -35.51 9.85
N ASP A 127 -26.42 -35.28 9.35
CA ASP A 127 -26.58 -34.91 7.94
C ASP A 127 -25.92 -33.52 7.75
N PRO A 128 -25.14 -33.33 6.67
CA PRO A 128 -24.54 -32.03 6.40
C PRO A 128 -25.65 -30.99 6.23
N TYR A 129 -25.48 -29.84 6.88
CA TYR A 129 -26.39 -28.71 6.67
C TYR A 129 -26.28 -28.23 5.21
N PRO A 130 -27.36 -27.70 4.63
CA PRO A 130 -27.29 -27.01 3.34
C PRO A 130 -26.23 -25.91 3.39
N ALA A 131 -25.52 -25.70 2.29
CA ALA A 131 -24.62 -24.55 2.15
C ALA A 131 -25.41 -23.25 2.35
N TYR A 132 -24.89 -22.36 3.18
CA TYR A 132 -25.44 -21.02 3.39
C TYR A 132 -24.31 -20.01 3.35
N GLU A 133 -24.60 -18.84 2.79
CA GLU A 133 -23.68 -17.72 2.83
C GLU A 133 -23.87 -16.93 4.13
N SER A 134 -22.77 -16.40 4.67
CA SER A 134 -22.83 -15.55 5.85
C SER A 134 -23.49 -14.21 5.49
N CYS A 135 -24.68 -13.95 6.05
CA CYS A 135 -25.32 -12.64 5.97
C CYS A 135 -25.07 -11.86 7.26
N THR A 136 -24.65 -10.59 7.16
CA THR A 136 -24.53 -9.72 8.34
C THR A 136 -25.93 -9.43 8.87
N PRO A 137 -26.28 -9.83 10.12
CA PRO A 137 -27.60 -9.61 10.64
C PRO A 137 -27.85 -8.10 10.74
N THR A 138 -28.92 -7.62 10.11
CA THR A 138 -29.30 -6.20 10.18
C THR A 138 -30.77 -6.06 10.58
N SER A 139 -31.03 -5.16 11.53
CA SER A 139 -32.39 -4.75 11.92
C SER A 139 -32.89 -3.53 11.14
N LYS A 140 -32.04 -2.97 10.27
CA LYS A 140 -32.31 -1.79 9.46
C LYS A 140 -31.85 -1.99 8.02
N ASN A 141 -32.52 -1.36 7.08
CA ASN A 141 -32.06 -1.33 5.70
C ASN A 141 -30.73 -0.56 5.63
N LEU A 142 -29.71 -1.19 5.05
CA LEU A 142 -28.46 -0.53 4.71
C LEU A 142 -28.67 0.15 3.36
N ALA A 143 -28.74 1.48 3.36
CA ALA A 143 -28.68 2.23 2.11
C ALA A 143 -27.27 2.11 1.57
N LEU A 144 -27.13 1.53 0.37
CA LEU A 144 -25.90 1.66 -0.40
C LEU A 144 -25.71 3.16 -0.66
N ARG A 145 -24.54 3.68 -0.26
CA ARG A 145 -24.30 5.09 -0.49
C ARG A 145 -24.10 5.31 -2.01
N PRO A 146 -24.65 6.38 -2.58
CA PRO A 146 -24.54 6.62 -4.02
C PRO A 146 -23.11 6.94 -4.49
N ASP A 147 -22.21 7.29 -3.58
CA ASP A 147 -20.77 7.48 -3.78
C ASP A 147 -19.95 6.18 -3.62
N VAL A 148 -20.56 5.10 -3.13
CA VAL A 148 -19.91 3.78 -3.08
C VAL A 148 -20.02 3.19 -4.48
N LEU A 149 -18.87 3.13 -5.13
CA LEU A 149 -18.64 2.46 -6.39
C LEU A 149 -19.28 1.05 -6.34
N THR A 150 -20.32 0.85 -7.14
CA THR A 150 -21.00 -0.44 -7.23
C THR A 150 -20.05 -1.48 -7.84
N GLU A 151 -20.23 -2.75 -7.49
CA GLU A 151 -19.45 -3.90 -8.02
C GLU A 151 -19.42 -3.95 -9.56
N ASN A 152 -20.36 -3.27 -10.23
CA ASN A 152 -20.42 -3.13 -11.68
C ASN A 152 -19.33 -2.20 -12.27
N ILE A 153 -18.66 -1.39 -11.45
CA ILE A 153 -17.61 -0.46 -11.90
C ILE A 153 -16.24 -1.02 -11.54
N PHE A 154 -16.08 -1.50 -10.31
CA PHE A 154 -14.82 -2.03 -9.81
C PHE A 154 -14.98 -3.48 -9.36
N LEU A 155 -14.13 -4.35 -9.90
CA LEU A 155 -14.08 -5.74 -9.47
C LEU A 155 -13.23 -5.85 -8.20
N PRO A 156 -13.79 -6.25 -7.03
CA PRO A 156 -13.02 -6.34 -5.78
C PRO A 156 -12.22 -7.64 -5.66
N PHE A 157 -12.72 -8.74 -6.21
CA PHE A 157 -12.03 -10.02 -6.35
C PHE A 157 -12.77 -10.87 -7.40
N ILE A 158 -12.12 -11.93 -7.89
CA ILE A 158 -12.73 -12.90 -8.82
C ILE A 158 -13.36 -14.02 -7.98
N PRO A 159 -14.70 -14.17 -7.95
CA PRO A 159 -15.34 -15.25 -7.24
C PRO A 159 -15.00 -16.58 -7.91
N TYR A 160 -14.86 -17.66 -7.15
CA TYR A 160 -14.63 -19.01 -7.70
C TYR A 160 -13.43 -19.13 -8.66
N ALA A 161 -12.37 -18.33 -8.46
CA ALA A 161 -11.20 -18.32 -9.35
C ALA A 161 -10.52 -19.70 -9.49
N ASP A 162 -10.68 -20.57 -8.49
CA ASP A 162 -10.12 -21.92 -8.46
C ASP A 162 -11.02 -22.99 -9.11
N GLU A 163 -12.26 -22.65 -9.48
CA GLU A 163 -13.20 -23.59 -10.06
C GLU A 163 -12.96 -23.75 -11.58
N PRO A 164 -12.72 -24.98 -12.09
CA PRO A 164 -12.33 -25.18 -13.49
C PRO A 164 -13.42 -24.81 -14.50
N ASN A 165 -14.67 -24.69 -14.05
CA ASN A 165 -15.82 -24.34 -14.89
C ASN A 165 -16.19 -22.84 -14.79
N PHE A 166 -15.46 -22.05 -14.02
CA PHE A 166 -15.74 -20.62 -13.86
C PHE A 166 -14.92 -19.79 -14.85
N ASP A 167 -15.60 -19.06 -15.74
CA ASP A 167 -14.94 -18.18 -16.70
C ASP A 167 -14.60 -16.83 -16.05
N ALA A 168 -13.47 -16.82 -15.34
CA ALA A 168 -12.95 -15.64 -14.66
C ALA A 168 -12.71 -14.46 -15.60
N VAL A 169 -12.34 -14.72 -16.87
CA VAL A 169 -12.02 -13.68 -17.84
C VAL A 169 -13.30 -13.02 -18.34
N ALA A 170 -14.32 -13.81 -18.69
CA ALA A 170 -15.62 -13.26 -19.05
C ALA A 170 -16.23 -12.43 -17.91
N TYR A 171 -16.17 -12.93 -16.67
CA TYR A 171 -16.66 -12.21 -15.50
C TYR A 171 -15.91 -10.90 -15.26
N ALA A 172 -14.58 -10.91 -15.38
CA ALA A 172 -13.77 -9.69 -15.21
C ALA A 172 -14.03 -8.65 -16.31
N ASN A 173 -14.35 -9.07 -17.54
CA ASN A 173 -14.64 -8.16 -18.64
C ASN A 173 -15.95 -7.37 -18.47
N ASP A 174 -16.85 -7.80 -17.58
CA ASP A 174 -18.08 -7.07 -17.26
C ASP A 174 -17.82 -5.88 -16.31
N CYS A 175 -16.62 -5.79 -15.73
CA CYS A 175 -16.20 -4.70 -14.86
C CYS A 175 -15.25 -3.74 -15.61
N ALA A 176 -15.32 -2.45 -15.29
CA ALA A 176 -14.48 -1.45 -15.94
C ALA A 176 -13.03 -1.47 -15.42
N GLU A 177 -12.86 -1.62 -14.11
CA GLU A 177 -11.56 -1.56 -13.44
C GLU A 177 -11.48 -2.60 -12.30
N PHE A 178 -10.27 -2.90 -11.85
CA PHE A 178 -10.05 -3.75 -10.68
C PHE A 178 -9.81 -2.88 -9.45
N ALA A 179 -10.57 -3.12 -8.37
CA ALA A 179 -10.52 -2.28 -7.17
C ALA A 179 -9.12 -2.25 -6.52
N TRP A 180 -8.36 -3.33 -6.66
CA TRP A 180 -6.99 -3.42 -6.11
C TRP A 180 -5.92 -2.80 -7.02
N GLN A 181 -6.27 -2.35 -8.23
CA GLN A 181 -5.32 -1.71 -9.15
C GLN A 181 -5.45 -0.18 -9.17
N SER A 182 -6.64 0.37 -8.94
CA SER A 182 -6.92 1.79 -9.15
C SER A 182 -6.49 2.70 -7.98
N ASP A 183 -6.41 2.17 -6.74
CA ASP A 183 -6.11 2.98 -5.54
C ASP A 183 -4.92 2.42 -4.72
N MET A 184 -4.05 1.64 -5.35
CA MET A 184 -2.84 1.17 -4.70
C MET A 184 -1.78 2.28 -4.70
N ILE A 185 -1.92 3.21 -3.75
CA ILE A 185 -0.84 4.13 -3.42
C ILE A 185 0.26 3.31 -2.75
N ASP A 186 1.45 3.32 -3.35
CA ASP A 186 2.64 2.67 -2.79
C ASP A 186 2.89 3.19 -1.36
N PRO A 187 2.83 2.31 -0.34
CA PRO A 187 3.04 2.72 1.04
C PRO A 187 4.42 3.34 1.26
N ASP A 188 5.45 2.96 0.49
CA ASP A 188 6.79 3.53 0.61
C ASP A 188 6.78 4.99 0.17
N VAL A 189 6.10 5.29 -0.94
CA VAL A 189 5.92 6.66 -1.44
C VAL A 189 5.21 7.54 -0.41
N GLU A 190 4.17 7.03 0.27
CA GLU A 190 3.49 7.78 1.33
C GLU A 190 4.42 8.10 2.50
N VAL A 191 5.21 7.12 2.96
CA VAL A 191 6.16 7.31 4.07
C VAL A 191 7.25 8.32 3.68
N ILE A 192 7.77 8.23 2.46
CA ILE A 192 8.75 9.17 1.91
C ILE A 192 8.15 10.59 1.88
N HIS A 193 6.94 10.76 1.34
CA HIS A 193 6.26 12.06 1.27
C HIS A 193 6.01 12.66 2.65
N LEU A 194 5.58 11.85 3.63
CA LEU A 194 5.39 12.31 5.01
C LEU A 194 6.70 12.78 5.65
N GLU A 195 7.80 12.06 5.43
CA GLU A 195 9.11 12.43 5.98
C GLU A 195 9.65 13.71 5.30
N ILE A 196 9.44 13.88 4.00
CA ILE A 196 9.75 15.13 3.28
C ILE A 196 8.95 16.28 3.88
N ALA A 197 7.62 16.13 4.00
CA ALA A 197 6.74 17.14 4.58
C ALA A 197 7.20 17.54 5.99
N ARG A 198 7.54 16.55 6.81
CA ARG A 198 8.06 16.76 8.16
C ARG A 198 9.36 17.55 8.16
N ARG A 199 10.34 17.21 7.30
CA ARG A 199 11.62 17.93 7.21
C ARG A 199 11.43 19.37 6.71
N LEU A 200 10.63 19.57 5.67
CA LEU A 200 10.35 20.90 5.12
C LEU A 200 9.65 21.80 6.16
N PHE A 201 8.66 21.28 6.87
CA PHE A 201 7.94 22.03 7.89
C PHE A 201 8.81 22.32 9.13
N PHE A 202 9.42 21.30 9.74
CA PHE A 202 10.11 21.46 11.02
C PHE A 202 11.54 22.00 10.89
N ARG A 203 12.30 21.62 9.85
CA ARG A 203 13.70 22.04 9.67
C ARG A 203 13.81 23.32 8.83
N HIS A 204 13.05 23.42 7.75
CA HIS A 204 13.13 24.55 6.82
C HIS A 204 12.04 25.62 7.04
N ARG A 205 11.12 25.39 8.00
CA ARG A 205 10.07 26.35 8.41
C ARG A 205 9.14 26.77 7.26
N LEU A 206 8.96 25.90 6.27
CA LEU A 206 7.98 26.12 5.20
C LEU A 206 6.56 25.87 5.71
N SER A 207 5.61 26.70 5.30
CA SER A 207 4.18 26.48 5.56
C SER A 207 3.64 25.36 4.66
N PHE A 208 2.47 24.80 4.99
CA PHE A 208 1.84 23.78 4.13
C PHE A 208 1.54 24.31 2.73
N GLU A 209 1.04 25.54 2.61
CA GLU A 209 0.82 26.18 1.30
C GLU A 209 2.11 26.32 0.49
N GLN A 210 3.25 26.61 1.15
CA GLN A 210 4.53 26.68 0.47
C GLN A 210 5.02 25.30 0.03
N ILE A 211 4.79 24.27 0.85
CA ILE A 211 5.17 22.89 0.52
C ILE A 211 4.31 22.36 -0.63
N ASP A 212 3.00 22.59 -0.61
CA ASP A 212 2.08 22.18 -1.68
C ASP A 212 2.45 22.84 -3.02
N LYS A 213 2.86 24.12 -3.00
CA LYS A 213 3.36 24.83 -4.19
C LYS A 213 4.64 24.27 -4.79
N LEU A 214 5.40 23.46 -4.05
CA LEU A 214 6.59 22.82 -4.62
C LEU A 214 6.21 21.71 -5.59
N GLU A 215 4.99 21.15 -5.51
CA GLU A 215 4.51 20.04 -6.33
C GLU A 215 5.44 18.80 -6.32
N ILE A 216 6.30 18.69 -5.30
CA ILE A 216 7.21 17.56 -5.09
C ILE A 216 6.48 16.40 -4.43
N ILE A 217 5.51 16.71 -3.57
CA ILE A 217 4.67 15.75 -2.86
C ILE A 217 3.20 16.12 -3.10
N GLY A 218 2.31 15.13 -2.99
CA GLY A 218 0.86 15.38 -3.09
C GLY A 218 0.37 16.36 -2.02
N GLU A 219 -0.78 16.99 -2.26
CA GLU A 219 -1.36 18.01 -1.38
C GLU A 219 -1.44 17.51 0.08
N LEU A 220 -0.83 18.25 1.00
CA LEU A 220 -0.78 17.90 2.41
C LEU A 220 -2.17 17.88 3.05
N ARG A 221 -2.99 18.88 2.68
CA ARG A 221 -4.39 19.03 3.09
C ARG A 221 -5.21 19.70 2.00
N ALA A 222 -5.85 18.89 1.16
CA ALA A 222 -6.85 19.35 0.20
C ALA A 222 -8.13 19.83 0.91
N SER A 223 -8.55 19.13 1.98
CA SER A 223 -9.72 19.49 2.77
C SER A 223 -9.61 19.02 4.22
N SER A 224 -10.69 19.17 5.00
CA SER A 224 -10.78 18.56 6.35
C SER A 224 -10.84 17.03 6.35
N ALA A 225 -11.09 16.41 5.19
CA ALA A 225 -11.28 14.98 5.02
C ALA A 225 -10.55 14.41 3.79
N SER A 226 -9.51 15.10 3.30
CA SER A 226 -8.68 14.64 2.18
C SER A 226 -7.29 15.28 2.20
N GLY A 227 -6.33 14.59 1.58
CA GLY A 227 -4.92 15.01 1.47
C GLY A 227 -4.00 14.08 2.26
N LEU A 228 -2.70 14.15 1.97
CA LEU A 228 -1.69 13.20 2.46
C LEU A 228 -1.77 12.97 3.97
N LEU A 229 -1.93 14.04 4.76
CA LEU A 229 -2.00 13.93 6.22
C LEU A 229 -3.28 13.24 6.72
N TRP A 230 -4.40 13.44 6.04
CA TRP A 230 -5.66 12.79 6.38
C TRP A 230 -5.64 11.32 5.98
N ASP A 231 -5.19 11.02 4.77
CA ASP A 231 -5.22 9.67 4.19
C ASP A 231 -4.30 8.75 5.00
N THR A 232 -3.09 9.22 5.34
CA THR A 232 -2.17 8.49 6.21
C THR A 232 -2.69 8.33 7.64
N GLN A 233 -3.43 9.33 8.17
CA GLN A 233 -4.09 9.20 9.47
C GLN A 233 -5.18 8.12 9.47
N GLN A 234 -5.95 7.96 8.38
CA GLN A 234 -6.97 6.91 8.29
C GLN A 234 -6.34 5.51 8.20
N ARG A 235 -5.20 5.37 7.52
CA ARG A 235 -4.47 4.10 7.39
C ARG A 235 -3.78 3.69 8.70
N MET A 236 -3.15 4.65 9.39
CA MET A 236 -2.36 4.40 10.61
C MET A 236 -3.16 4.49 11.91
N GLY A 237 -4.35 5.07 11.88
CA GLY A 237 -5.21 5.19 13.05
C GLY A 237 -5.71 3.82 13.53
N PRO A 238 -5.82 3.58 14.85
CA PRO A 238 -6.54 2.41 15.32
C PRO A 238 -7.94 2.46 14.73
N ARG A 239 -8.34 1.44 13.96
CA ARG A 239 -9.72 1.30 13.47
C ARG A 239 -10.61 1.48 14.69
N LYS A 240 -11.36 2.60 14.73
CA LYS A 240 -12.23 2.90 15.86
C LYS A 240 -13.16 1.70 16.01
N LYS A 241 -12.90 0.85 17.01
CA LYS A 241 -13.88 -0.14 17.44
C LYS A 241 -15.06 0.70 17.90
N SER A 242 -16.05 0.83 17.02
CA SER A 242 -17.32 1.47 17.33
C SER A 242 -17.92 0.66 18.47
N THR A 243 -17.61 1.08 19.68
CA THR A 243 -18.18 0.51 20.89
C THR A 243 -19.53 1.18 21.00
N LEU A 244 -20.50 0.62 20.28
CA LEU A 244 -21.90 0.94 20.45
C LEU A 244 -22.31 0.32 21.80
N LEU A 245 -22.39 1.19 22.82
CA LEU A 245 -23.19 0.95 24.02
C LEU A 245 -24.67 1.11 23.69
#